data_AF-A0A2I0NCN3-F1
#
_entry.id   AF-A0A2I0NCN3-F1
#
_cell.length_a   1.000
_cell.length_b   1.000
_cell.length_c   1.000
_cell.angle_alpha   90.00
_cell.angle_beta   90.00
_cell.angle_gamma   90.00
#
_symmetry.space_group_name_H-M   'P 1'
#
loop_
_entity.id
_entity.type
_entity.pdbx_description
1 polymer ?
#
loop_
_entity_poly.entity_id
_entity_poly.type
_entity_poly.pdbx_seq_one_letter_code
_entity_poly.pdbx_strand_id
1 'polypeptide(L)'
;MKKNLKKIVILLSALLSLGSCSHMVDALWNPNAASFNIDAEQDGAIIKISFSRNDHTNFRSNGDVSESSYFWGYYVYRNSSSPYDDYNLIGITGLVRFAGNDGNGQSFYFDYIERVLGESDVNPDPNPIEFEDTSCNSGIKYFYRVVVVYREWDKDAEEWLQTLSDQDASSWAAAVCP
;
A
#
# COMPACT_ATOMS: atom_id res chain seq x y z
N MET A 1 -30.01 35.22 15.83
CA MET A 1 -29.14 34.05 16.13
C MET A 1 -29.55 32.74 15.45
N LYS A 2 -30.82 32.29 15.48
CA LYS A 2 -31.24 30.98 14.94
C LYS A 2 -30.96 30.71 13.43
N LYS A 3 -30.95 31.74 12.57
CA LYS A 3 -30.68 31.58 11.12
C LYS A 3 -29.22 31.21 10.79
N ASN A 4 -28.26 31.64 11.60
CA ASN A 4 -26.84 31.35 11.36
C ASN A 4 -26.47 29.94 11.82
N LEU A 5 -27.14 29.43 12.87
CA LEU A 5 -26.94 28.06 13.36
C LEU A 5 -27.34 27.02 12.30
N LYS A 6 -28.47 27.22 11.60
CA LYS A 6 -28.88 26.32 10.50
C LYS A 6 -27.88 26.30 9.34
N LYS A 7 -27.30 27.45 8.99
CA LYS A 7 -26.27 27.53 7.94
C LYS A 7 -24.98 26.81 8.36
N ILE A 8 -24.56 26.96 9.62
CA ILE A 8 -23.38 26.27 10.16
C ILE A 8 -23.59 24.76 10.18
N VAL A 9 -24.77 24.27 10.58
CA VAL A 9 -25.08 22.83 10.59
C VAL A 9 -25.10 22.27 9.16
N ILE A 10 -25.72 22.98 8.20
CA ILE A 10 -25.70 22.55 6.79
C ILE A 10 -24.29 22.54 6.23
N LEU A 11 -23.46 23.54 6.59
CA LEU A 11 -22.06 23.60 6.17
C LEU A 11 -21.24 22.45 6.77
N LEU A 12 -21.44 22.13 8.06
CA LEU A 12 -20.78 21.00 8.72
C LEU A 12 -21.23 19.65 8.13
N SER A 13 -22.52 19.48 7.85
CA SER A 13 -23.05 18.27 7.20
C SER A 13 -22.53 18.12 5.76
N ALA A 14 -22.39 19.22 5.02
CA ALA A 14 -21.78 19.22 3.70
C ALA A 14 -20.27 18.90 3.76
N LEU A 15 -19.55 19.42 4.77
CA LEU A 15 -18.15 19.10 5.04
C LEU A 15 -17.94 17.64 5.44
N LEU A 16 -18.87 17.06 6.21
CA LEU A 16 -18.86 15.63 6.57
C LEU A 16 -19.15 14.74 5.35
N SER A 17 -20.00 15.17 4.42
CA SER A 17 -20.23 14.44 3.15
C SER A 17 -19.09 14.57 2.13
N LEU A 18 -18.19 15.55 2.30
CA LEU A 18 -16.99 15.70 1.46
C LEU A 18 -15.85 14.76 1.86
N GLY A 19 -15.90 14.16 3.06
CA GLY A 19 -14.94 13.11 3.47
C GLY A 19 -15.00 11.88 2.57
N SER A 20 -16.13 11.64 1.90
CA SER A 20 -16.31 10.55 0.92
C SER A 20 -15.88 10.91 -0.50
N CYS A 21 -15.42 12.15 -0.75
CA CYS A 21 -15.06 12.61 -2.09
C CYS A 21 -13.60 12.34 -2.49
N SER A 22 -12.72 11.97 -1.55
CA SER A 22 -11.34 11.54 -1.89
C SER A 22 -11.36 10.34 -2.84
N HIS A 23 -12.21 9.34 -2.55
CA HIS A 23 -12.39 8.17 -3.41
C HIS A 23 -13.00 8.49 -4.78
N MET A 24 -13.88 9.49 -4.88
CA MET A 24 -14.47 9.88 -6.17
C MET A 24 -13.46 10.58 -7.08
N VAL A 25 -12.55 11.38 -6.51
CA VAL A 25 -11.49 12.04 -7.29
C VAL A 25 -10.47 11.00 -7.76
N ASP A 26 -10.04 10.08 -6.90
CA ASP A 26 -9.14 9.00 -7.31
C ASP A 26 -9.75 8.08 -8.38
N ALA A 27 -11.03 7.71 -8.24
CA ALA A 27 -11.74 6.90 -9.24
C ALA A 27 -11.92 7.60 -10.61
N LEU A 28 -11.87 8.94 -10.64
CA LEU A 28 -11.96 9.75 -11.87
C LEU A 28 -10.66 9.72 -12.68
N TRP A 29 -9.51 9.54 -12.02
CA TRP A 29 -8.20 9.50 -12.67
C TRP A 29 -7.63 8.09 -12.77
N ASN A 30 -8.06 7.18 -11.90
CA ASN A 30 -7.69 5.77 -11.90
C ASN A 30 -8.92 4.91 -11.52
N PRO A 31 -9.68 4.38 -12.49
CA PRO A 31 -10.89 3.60 -12.22
C PRO A 31 -10.61 2.33 -11.41
N ASN A 32 -9.39 1.79 -11.51
CA ASN A 32 -8.94 0.60 -10.79
C ASN A 32 -8.55 0.92 -9.33
N ALA A 33 -8.36 2.20 -8.97
CA ALA A 33 -8.20 2.64 -7.58
C ALA A 33 -9.49 2.49 -6.76
N ALA A 34 -10.66 2.47 -7.41
CA ALA A 34 -11.95 2.41 -6.73
C ALA A 34 -12.20 1.09 -5.97
N SER A 35 -11.50 0.00 -6.31
CA SER A 35 -11.59 -1.28 -5.62
C SER A 35 -10.56 -1.47 -4.51
N PHE A 36 -9.60 -0.56 -4.36
CA PHE A 36 -8.53 -0.65 -3.38
C PHE A 36 -8.79 0.34 -2.23
N ASN A 37 -9.28 -0.17 -1.11
CA ASN A 37 -9.55 0.64 0.07
C ASN A 37 -8.32 0.68 0.96
N ILE A 38 -7.92 1.86 1.41
CA ILE A 38 -6.89 2.08 2.40
C ILE A 38 -7.48 2.93 3.52
N ASP A 39 -7.09 2.59 4.75
CA ASP A 39 -7.38 3.34 5.95
C ASP A 39 -6.08 3.60 6.71
N ALA A 40 -6.03 4.72 7.42
CA ALA A 40 -4.89 5.10 8.25
C ALA A 40 -5.42 5.68 9.56
N GLU A 41 -5.14 5.00 10.66
CA GLU A 41 -5.62 5.38 11.97
C GLU A 41 -4.47 5.48 12.98
N GLN A 42 -4.68 6.30 14.00
CA GLN A 42 -3.76 6.40 15.11
C GLN A 42 -4.02 5.24 16.08
N ASP A 43 -2.99 4.43 16.35
CA ASP A 43 -3.01 3.40 17.40
C ASP A 43 -1.89 3.67 18.40
N GLY A 44 -2.26 4.23 19.56
CA GLY A 44 -1.28 4.62 20.57
C GLY A 44 -0.24 5.62 20.05
N ALA A 45 1.01 5.17 19.91
CA ALA A 45 2.17 5.97 19.47
C ALA A 45 2.56 5.71 18.00
N ILE A 46 1.75 4.96 17.25
CA ILE A 46 2.02 4.58 15.86
C ILE A 46 0.83 4.98 14.98
N ILE A 47 1.06 5.00 13.66
CA ILE A 47 -0.04 5.00 12.68
C ILE A 47 -0.17 3.59 12.13
N LYS A 48 -1.37 3.02 12.28
CA LYS A 48 -1.74 1.75 11.66
C LYS A 48 -2.37 2.02 10.30
N ILE A 49 -1.80 1.44 9.26
CA ILE A 49 -2.28 1.53 7.88
C ILE A 49 -2.88 0.17 7.54
N SER A 50 -4.13 0.14 7.13
CA SER A 50 -4.83 -1.10 6.75
C SER A 50 -5.40 -0.94 5.35
N PHE A 51 -5.38 -2.00 4.55
CA PHE A 51 -5.93 -1.93 3.20
C PHE A 51 -6.61 -3.23 2.76
N SER A 52 -7.48 -3.14 1.76
CA SER A 52 -8.12 -4.31 1.17
C SER A 52 -7.08 -5.17 0.45
N ARG A 53 -7.02 -6.46 0.79
CA ARG A 53 -6.23 -7.43 0.03
C ARG A 53 -6.64 -7.37 -1.45
N ASN A 54 -5.70 -7.09 -2.33
CA ASN A 54 -5.92 -7.07 -3.77
C ASN A 54 -4.75 -7.74 -4.48
N ASP A 55 -4.35 -8.89 -3.94
CA ASP A 55 -3.36 -9.74 -4.57
C ASP A 55 -4.04 -10.50 -5.71
N HIS A 56 -3.58 -10.32 -6.95
CA HIS A 56 -3.93 -11.23 -8.04
C HIS A 56 -3.05 -12.50 -7.93
N THR A 57 -3.00 -13.03 -6.70
CA THR A 57 -2.64 -14.34 -6.14
C THR A 57 -1.42 -15.15 -6.56
N ASN A 58 -0.66 -14.83 -7.61
CA ASN A 58 0.50 -15.67 -7.93
C ASN A 58 1.80 -15.02 -7.44
N PHE A 59 2.30 -15.45 -6.27
CA PHE A 59 3.75 -15.42 -6.03
C PHE A 59 4.36 -16.66 -6.67
N ARG A 60 5.61 -16.57 -7.14
CA ARG A 60 6.23 -17.68 -7.85
C ARG A 60 6.51 -18.87 -6.91
N SER A 61 5.67 -19.89 -7.00
CA SER A 61 5.88 -21.17 -6.32
C SER A 61 6.96 -22.01 -7.01
N ASN A 62 7.49 -23.02 -6.33
CA ASN A 62 8.59 -23.86 -6.87
C ASN A 62 8.17 -24.50 -8.21
N GLY A 63 8.92 -24.20 -9.28
CA GLY A 63 8.67 -24.71 -10.63
C GLY A 63 7.54 -24.02 -11.41
N ASP A 64 6.92 -22.98 -10.86
CA ASP A 64 5.94 -22.17 -11.59
C ASP A 64 6.65 -21.14 -12.49
N VAL A 65 6.43 -21.27 -13.80
CA VAL A 65 6.87 -20.34 -14.84
C VAL A 65 5.71 -19.97 -15.78
N SER A 66 4.49 -20.21 -15.32
CA SER A 66 3.28 -20.06 -16.13
C SER A 66 2.89 -18.60 -16.34
N GLU A 67 3.26 -17.71 -15.41
CA GLU A 67 2.96 -16.28 -15.47
C GLU A 67 4.19 -15.47 -15.89
N SER A 68 3.95 -14.29 -16.46
CA SER A 68 5.00 -13.31 -16.81
C SER A 68 5.17 -12.22 -15.76
N SER A 69 4.33 -12.21 -14.74
CA SER A 69 4.34 -11.23 -13.67
C SER A 69 3.85 -11.88 -12.38
N TYR A 70 4.62 -11.73 -11.31
CA TYR A 70 4.32 -12.31 -10.00
C TYR A 70 4.22 -11.21 -8.96
N PHE A 71 3.27 -11.37 -8.03
CA PHE A 71 3.12 -10.45 -6.91
C PHE A 71 4.45 -10.35 -6.15
N TRP A 72 4.85 -9.12 -5.83
CA TRP A 72 6.13 -8.84 -5.18
C TRP A 72 5.97 -8.25 -3.78
N GLY A 73 4.96 -7.41 -3.58
CA GLY A 73 4.63 -6.85 -2.28
C GLY A 73 3.74 -5.62 -2.39
N TYR A 74 3.32 -5.10 -1.23
CA TYR A 74 2.65 -3.82 -1.11
C TYR A 74 3.65 -2.76 -0.69
N TYR A 75 3.83 -1.74 -1.52
CA TYR A 75 4.76 -0.66 -1.26
C TYR A 75 4.00 0.47 -0.59
N VAL A 76 4.45 0.84 0.61
CA VAL A 76 3.82 1.85 1.46
C VAL A 76 4.62 3.14 1.36
N TYR A 77 3.96 4.17 0.88
CA TYR A 77 4.54 5.49 0.70
C TYR A 77 3.89 6.53 1.60
N ARG A 78 4.63 7.60 1.91
CA ARG A 78 4.20 8.69 2.77
C ARG A 78 4.62 10.06 2.23
N ASN A 79 3.74 11.05 2.40
CA ASN A 79 3.99 12.47 2.13
C ASN A 79 3.35 13.34 3.23
N SER A 80 3.97 14.46 3.63
CA SER A 80 3.44 15.37 4.68
C SER A 80 2.81 16.66 4.16
N SER A 81 2.91 16.94 2.86
CA SER A 81 2.47 18.15 2.18
C SER A 81 1.11 17.97 1.48
N SER A 82 0.93 16.91 0.68
CA SER A 82 -0.25 16.72 -0.18
C SER A 82 -0.40 15.26 -0.61
N PRO A 83 -1.63 14.78 -0.87
CA PRO A 83 -1.85 13.46 -1.46
C PRO A 83 -1.53 13.38 -2.96
N TYR A 84 -1.14 14.50 -3.59
CA TYR A 84 -0.85 14.57 -5.02
C TYR A 84 0.60 14.99 -5.32
N ASP A 85 1.43 15.15 -4.29
CA ASP A 85 2.86 15.50 -4.40
C ASP A 85 3.75 14.25 -4.33
N ASP A 86 5.07 14.45 -4.44
CA ASP A 86 6.06 13.37 -4.45
C ASP A 86 6.07 12.55 -3.15
N TYR A 87 5.81 11.25 -3.28
CA TYR A 87 5.73 10.32 -2.17
C TYR A 87 7.10 9.68 -1.87
N ASN A 88 7.43 9.51 -0.59
CA ASN A 88 8.61 8.75 -0.17
C ASN A 88 8.20 7.34 0.24
N LEU A 89 8.91 6.32 -0.25
CA LEU A 89 8.74 4.95 0.23
C LEU A 89 9.14 4.90 1.71
N ILE A 90 8.34 4.25 2.54
CA ILE A 90 8.63 4.08 3.98
C ILE A 90 8.69 2.61 4.40
N GLY A 91 8.08 1.72 3.62
CA GLY A 91 8.17 0.29 3.87
C GLY A 91 7.49 -0.55 2.81
N ILE A 92 7.64 -1.85 2.95
CA ILE A 92 7.04 -2.88 2.11
C ILE A 92 6.44 -3.93 3.04
N THR A 93 5.14 -4.17 2.94
CA THR A 93 4.46 -5.29 3.61
C THR A 93 4.05 -6.32 2.56
N GLY A 94 3.86 -7.58 2.96
CA GLY A 94 3.56 -8.64 2.01
C GLY A 94 4.72 -8.94 1.04
N LEU A 95 5.95 -8.57 1.38
CA LEU A 95 7.11 -8.80 0.51
C LEU A 95 7.37 -10.30 0.43
N VAL A 96 7.46 -10.81 -0.79
CA VAL A 96 7.62 -12.24 -1.02
C VAL A 96 9.01 -12.71 -0.57
N ARG A 97 9.06 -13.63 0.41
CA ARG A 97 10.28 -14.13 1.06
C ARG A 97 10.99 -15.19 0.22
N PHE A 98 12.28 -14.96 -0.06
CA PHE A 98 13.11 -15.94 -0.76
C PHE A 98 13.14 -17.27 0.00
N ALA A 99 12.73 -18.34 -0.68
CA ALA A 99 12.68 -19.69 -0.15
C ALA A 99 13.96 -20.48 -0.38
N GLY A 100 14.60 -20.25 -1.52
CA GLY A 100 15.65 -21.10 -2.05
C GLY A 100 15.65 -21.12 -3.56
N ASN A 101 16.52 -21.96 -4.12
CA ASN A 101 16.57 -22.22 -5.55
C ASN A 101 16.07 -23.63 -5.83
N ASP A 102 15.37 -23.82 -6.94
CA ASP A 102 14.96 -25.13 -7.42
C ASP A 102 16.18 -25.94 -7.92
N GLY A 103 15.94 -27.18 -8.35
CA GLY A 103 16.99 -28.07 -8.88
C GLY A 103 17.69 -27.55 -10.13
N ASN A 104 17.20 -26.47 -10.74
CA ASN A 104 17.76 -25.79 -11.91
C ASN A 104 18.42 -24.44 -11.54
N GLY A 105 18.50 -24.10 -10.26
CA GLY A 105 19.12 -22.88 -9.77
C GLY A 105 18.19 -21.66 -9.75
N GLN A 106 16.89 -21.83 -10.01
CA GLN A 106 15.95 -20.71 -10.08
C GLN A 106 15.30 -20.41 -8.72
N SER A 107 15.24 -19.13 -8.35
CA SER A 107 14.72 -18.69 -7.05
C SER A 107 13.20 -18.81 -6.95
N PHE A 108 12.71 -19.45 -5.88
CA PHE A 108 11.28 -19.53 -5.52
C PHE A 108 11.04 -18.94 -4.13
N TYR A 109 9.77 -18.84 -3.73
CA TYR A 109 9.33 -18.10 -2.54
C TYR A 109 8.20 -18.84 -1.79
N PHE A 110 8.10 -18.73 -0.46
CA PHE A 110 7.09 -19.49 0.34
C PHE A 110 6.35 -18.70 1.42
N ASP A 111 6.68 -17.42 1.66
CA ASP A 111 6.10 -16.63 2.76
C ASP A 111 6.09 -15.13 2.42
N TYR A 112 5.45 -14.34 3.28
CA TYR A 112 5.48 -12.89 3.24
C TYR A 112 6.28 -12.32 4.41
N ILE A 113 7.04 -11.25 4.17
CA ILE A 113 7.76 -10.48 5.19
C ILE A 113 7.38 -9.02 5.12
N GLU A 114 7.59 -8.32 6.23
CA GLU A 114 7.56 -6.86 6.28
C GLU A 114 8.99 -6.31 6.27
N ARG A 115 9.19 -5.19 5.57
CA ARG A 115 10.42 -4.41 5.52
C ARG A 115 10.08 -2.95 5.76
N VAL A 116 10.39 -2.44 6.94
CA VAL A 116 10.42 -1.00 7.21
C VAL A 116 11.74 -0.42 6.67
N LEU A 117 11.68 0.68 5.90
CA LEU A 117 12.90 1.25 5.34
C LEU A 117 13.81 1.83 6.43
N GLY A 118 15.07 1.42 6.40
CA GLY A 118 16.06 1.79 7.41
C GLY A 118 16.15 0.79 8.57
N GLU A 119 15.28 -0.23 8.59
CA GLU A 119 15.31 -1.32 9.54
C GLU A 119 15.72 -2.64 8.88
N SER A 120 16.07 -3.64 9.68
CA SER A 120 16.29 -5.00 9.19
C SER A 120 14.97 -5.70 8.86
N ASP A 121 14.96 -6.54 7.82
CA ASP A 121 13.82 -7.38 7.46
C ASP A 121 13.22 -8.08 8.69
N VAL A 122 11.92 -7.90 8.90
CA VAL A 122 11.21 -8.43 10.06
C VAL A 122 10.73 -9.86 9.77
N ASN A 123 10.48 -10.64 10.82
CA ASN A 123 9.88 -11.99 10.78
C ASN A 123 8.62 -12.05 9.89
N PRO A 124 8.15 -13.26 9.48
CA PRO A 124 7.04 -13.38 8.55
C PRO A 124 5.84 -12.56 9.01
N ASP A 125 5.34 -11.75 8.09
CA ASP A 125 4.23 -10.84 8.33
C ASP A 125 2.94 -11.68 8.43
N PRO A 126 2.33 -11.78 9.63
CA PRO A 126 1.12 -12.57 9.80
C PRO A 126 -0.08 -11.94 9.08
N ASN A 127 0.01 -10.67 8.69
CA ASN A 127 -1.08 -9.93 8.08
C ASN A 127 -0.57 -8.93 7.02
N PRO A 128 -0.31 -9.37 5.77
CA PRO A 128 0.34 -8.57 4.72
C PRO A 128 -0.51 -7.41 4.18
N ILE A 129 -1.63 -7.11 4.83
CA ILE A 129 -2.55 -6.02 4.50
C ILE A 129 -2.56 -4.91 5.55
N GLU A 130 -1.66 -4.99 6.52
CA GLU A 130 -1.44 -3.99 7.55
C GLU A 130 0.02 -3.54 7.52
N PHE A 131 0.28 -2.29 7.89
CA PHE A 131 1.62 -1.74 8.05
C PHE A 131 1.62 -0.73 9.20
N GLU A 132 2.65 -0.79 10.04
CA GLU A 132 2.81 0.11 11.18
C GLU A 132 3.88 1.17 10.90
N ASP A 133 3.47 2.45 10.84
CA ASP A 133 4.40 3.57 10.74
C ASP A 133 4.76 4.09 12.14
N THR A 134 5.92 3.65 12.62
CA THR A 134 6.53 4.06 13.89
C THR A 134 7.45 5.27 13.75
N SER A 135 7.69 5.74 12.52
CA SER A 135 8.70 6.74 12.18
C SER A 135 8.13 8.15 11.98
N CYS A 136 6.81 8.32 12.16
CA CYS A 136 6.13 9.58 11.92
C CYS A 136 6.47 10.63 12.99
N ASN A 137 6.47 11.91 12.60
CA ASN A 137 6.70 13.01 13.54
C ASN A 137 5.38 13.46 14.18
N SER A 138 5.35 13.46 15.51
CA SER A 138 4.17 13.83 16.31
C SER A 138 3.53 15.16 15.87
N GLY A 139 2.20 15.15 15.75
CA GLY A 139 1.39 16.31 15.36
C GLY A 139 1.41 16.65 13.87
N ILE A 140 2.18 15.93 13.05
CA ILE A 140 2.20 16.12 11.59
C ILE A 140 1.11 15.26 10.94
N LYS A 141 0.33 15.86 10.04
CA LYS A 141 -0.57 15.13 9.16
C LYS A 141 0.23 14.51 8.01
N TYR A 142 0.04 13.23 7.80
CA TYR A 142 0.61 12.48 6.70
C TYR A 142 -0.48 11.94 5.78
N PHE A 143 -0.14 11.88 4.49
CA PHE A 143 -0.87 11.20 3.45
C PHE A 143 -0.11 9.91 3.12
N TYR A 144 -0.80 8.79 3.17
CA TYR A 144 -0.26 7.46 2.90
C TYR A 144 -0.80 6.98 1.58
N ARG A 145 0.05 6.35 0.77
CA ARG A 145 -0.34 5.68 -0.48
C ARG A 145 0.19 4.27 -0.45
N VAL A 146 -0.65 3.31 -0.80
CA VAL A 146 -0.22 1.91 -0.94
C VAL A 146 -0.38 1.51 -2.40
N VAL A 147 0.65 0.85 -2.92
CA VAL A 147 0.71 0.37 -4.31
C VAL A 147 0.96 -1.13 -4.31
N VAL A 148 0.21 -1.87 -5.13
CA VAL A 148 0.45 -3.30 -5.36
C VAL A 148 1.53 -3.45 -6.42
N VAL A 149 2.67 -4.04 -6.06
CA VAL A 149 3.84 -4.15 -6.93
C VAL A 149 4.01 -5.59 -7.39
N TYR A 150 4.31 -5.73 -8.68
CA TYR A 150 4.65 -7.00 -9.31
C TYR A 150 6.04 -6.96 -9.89
N ARG A 151 6.67 -8.13 -9.97
CA ARG A 151 7.96 -8.33 -10.61
C ARG A 151 7.78 -9.18 -11.86
N GLU A 152 8.35 -8.71 -12.96
CA GLU A 152 8.25 -9.39 -14.25
C GLU A 152 9.24 -10.55 -14.35
N TRP A 153 8.80 -11.62 -15.01
CA TRP A 153 9.57 -12.83 -15.28
C TRP A 153 9.74 -13.00 -16.80
N ASP A 154 10.99 -13.06 -17.25
CA ASP A 154 11.31 -13.41 -18.62
C ASP A 154 11.27 -14.93 -18.78
N LYS A 155 10.29 -15.42 -19.52
CA LYS A 155 10.08 -16.86 -19.75
C LYS A 155 11.11 -17.46 -20.70
N ASP A 156 11.65 -16.66 -21.62
CA ASP A 156 12.59 -17.14 -22.63
C ASP A 156 14.01 -17.19 -22.05
N ALA A 157 14.37 -16.18 -21.25
CA ALA A 157 15.66 -16.11 -20.55
C ALA A 157 15.66 -16.83 -19.19
N GLU A 158 14.48 -17.28 -18.72
CA GLU A 158 14.27 -17.89 -17.41
C GLU A 158 14.87 -17.06 -16.25
N GLU A 159 14.66 -15.74 -16.29
CA GLU A 159 15.21 -14.83 -15.31
C GLU A 159 14.21 -13.76 -14.83
N TRP A 160 14.45 -13.28 -13.61
CA TRP A 160 13.71 -12.16 -13.07
C TRP A 160 14.18 -10.85 -13.68
N LEU A 161 13.26 -10.10 -14.26
CA LEU A 161 13.55 -8.74 -14.67
C LEU A 161 13.76 -7.86 -13.42
N GLN A 162 14.60 -6.83 -13.58
CA GLN A 162 14.80 -5.80 -12.56
C GLN A 162 13.65 -4.78 -12.54
N THR A 163 12.82 -4.79 -13.57
CA THR A 163 11.66 -3.93 -13.68
C THR A 163 10.58 -4.37 -12.69
N LEU A 164 10.13 -3.42 -11.88
CA LEU A 164 8.93 -3.56 -11.09
C LEU A 164 7.79 -2.84 -11.83
N SER A 165 6.65 -3.50 -11.95
CA SER A 165 5.45 -2.90 -12.51
C SER A 165 4.48 -2.59 -11.37
N ASP A 166 4.14 -1.32 -11.21
CA ASP A 166 3.01 -0.91 -10.38
C ASP A 166 1.73 -1.35 -11.10
N GLN A 167 0.89 -2.15 -10.46
CA GLN A 167 -0.45 -2.43 -10.98
C GLN A 167 -1.43 -1.40 -10.42
N ASP A 168 -2.44 -1.02 -11.22
CA ASP A 168 -3.32 0.15 -11.07
C ASP A 168 -4.11 0.27 -9.75
N ALA A 169 -3.95 -0.63 -8.79
CA ALA A 169 -4.55 -0.52 -7.47
C ALA A 169 -3.66 0.33 -6.56
N SER A 170 -3.90 1.65 -6.57
CA SER A 170 -3.34 2.56 -5.57
C SER A 170 -4.42 3.47 -5.03
N SER A 171 -4.43 3.67 -3.73
CA SER A 171 -5.35 4.57 -3.03
C SER A 171 -4.59 5.30 -1.92
N TRP A 172 -5.18 6.35 -1.34
CA TRP A 172 -4.55 7.07 -0.24
C TRP A 172 -5.47 7.32 0.95
N ALA A 173 -4.86 7.35 2.14
CA ALA A 173 -5.51 7.72 3.39
C ALA A 173 -4.69 8.83 4.08
N ALA A 174 -5.28 9.51 5.06
CA ALA A 174 -4.58 10.54 5.82
C ALA A 174 -4.81 10.37 7.31
N ALA A 175 -3.72 10.46 8.07
CA ALA A 175 -3.75 10.40 9.54
C ALA A 175 -2.85 11.49 10.15
N VAL A 176 -3.16 11.89 11.38
CA VAL A 176 -2.29 12.78 12.17
C VAL A 176 -1.44 11.90 13.07
N CYS A 177 -0.13 12.04 12.97
CA CYS A 177 0.79 11.29 13.81
C CYS A 177 0.58 11.64 15.30
N PRO A 178 0.49 10.62 16.19
CA PRO A 178 0.23 10.77 17.63
C PRO A 178 1.07 11.83 18.35
#